data_AF-A0A0D6MH24-F1
#
_entry.id   AF-A0A0D6MH24-F1
#
_cell.length_a   1.000
_cell.length_b   1.000
_cell.length_c   1.000
_cell.angle_alpha   90.00
_cell.angle_beta   90.00
_cell.angle_gamma   90.00
#
_symmetry.space_group_name_H-M   'P 1'
#
loop_
_entity.id
_entity.type
_entity.pdbx_description
1 polymer ?
#
loop_
_entity_poly.entity_id
_entity_poly.type
_entity_poly.pdbx_seq_one_letter_code
_entity_poly.pdbx_strand_id
1 'polypeptide(L)'
;MTNAEGVSVPVRWTFRADPANATTGAPATGLVFLFEDLLTALRAHPLHWQMMVTVADPTDQTADPSRAWPDDRRQVDAGVLTINAAQSEDGGPCTGITFDPLILPPGIAASDDPIPSARSASYARSFALRSGEAKPPSAVTPAIVAAATGPSGADADTGATTRSPAP
;
A
#
# COMPACT_ATOMS: atom_id res chain seq x y z
N MET A 1 -2.58 -19.69 -9.56
CA MET A 1 -3.39 -18.91 -10.51
C MET A 1 -3.88 -19.84 -11.59
N THR A 2 -5.12 -19.65 -12.05
CA THR A 2 -5.77 -20.47 -13.07
C THR A 2 -6.17 -19.60 -14.25
N ASN A 3 -5.80 -20.00 -15.47
CA ASN A 3 -6.16 -19.26 -16.69
C ASN A 3 -7.59 -19.62 -17.16
N ALA A 4 -8.05 -18.99 -18.25
CA ALA A 4 -9.39 -19.22 -18.80
C ALA A 4 -9.61 -20.65 -19.35
N GLU A 5 -8.53 -21.39 -19.62
CA GLU A 5 -8.56 -22.78 -20.10
C GLU A 5 -8.57 -23.79 -18.93
N GLY A 6 -8.53 -23.31 -17.68
CA GLY A 6 -8.50 -24.15 -16.48
C GLY A 6 -7.10 -24.62 -16.05
N VAL A 7 -6.04 -24.19 -16.75
CA VAL A 7 -4.66 -24.53 -16.40
C VAL A 7 -4.22 -23.75 -15.17
N SER A 8 -3.75 -24.46 -14.15
CA SER A 8 -3.34 -23.87 -12.87
C SER A 8 -1.83 -23.96 -12.68
N VAL A 9 -1.22 -22.85 -12.26
CA VAL A 9 0.20 -22.76 -11.91
C VAL A 9 0.39 -22.09 -10.54
N PRO A 10 1.30 -22.60 -9.68
CA PRO A 10 1.68 -21.90 -8.46
C PRO A 10 2.45 -20.62 -8.78
N VAL A 11 2.24 -19.58 -7.98
CA VAL A 11 2.92 -18.30 -8.15
C VAL A 11 3.28 -17.68 -6.80
N ARG A 12 4.32 -16.86 -6.79
CA ARG A 12 4.59 -15.85 -5.75
C ARG A 12 4.47 -14.47 -6.36
N TRP A 13 4.19 -13.45 -5.56
CA TRP A 13 4.09 -12.07 -6.04
C TRP A 13 4.92 -11.12 -5.17
N THR A 14 5.40 -10.04 -5.78
CA THR A 14 6.15 -8.98 -5.11
C THR A 14 5.75 -7.62 -5.68
N PHE A 15 5.86 -6.57 -4.87
CA PHE A 15 5.79 -5.18 -5.34
C PHE A 15 7.19 -4.58 -5.30
N ARG A 16 7.69 -4.13 -6.44
CA ARG A 16 8.97 -3.42 -6.57
C ARG A 16 8.69 -1.92 -6.57
N ALA A 17 9.26 -1.21 -5.61
CA ALA A 17 9.13 0.25 -5.55
C ALA A 17 9.79 0.89 -6.77
N ASP A 18 9.09 1.84 -7.39
CA ASP A 18 9.71 2.74 -8.36
C ASP A 18 10.82 3.54 -7.65
N PRO A 19 12.05 3.61 -8.20
CA PRO A 19 13.10 4.48 -7.66
C PRO A 19 12.66 5.94 -7.46
N ALA A 20 11.69 6.42 -8.25
CA ALA A 20 11.10 7.75 -8.10
C ALA A 20 10.30 7.92 -6.78
N ASN A 21 9.96 6.84 -6.08
CA ASN A 21 9.34 6.92 -4.75
C ASN A 21 10.32 7.31 -3.65
N ALA A 22 11.63 7.28 -3.91
CA ALA A 22 12.63 7.56 -2.89
C ALA A 22 12.59 9.03 -2.43
N THR A 23 12.47 9.26 -1.12
CA THR A 23 12.64 10.58 -0.54
C THR A 23 14.13 10.87 -0.33
N THR A 24 14.60 12.06 -0.73
CA THR A 24 16.03 12.45 -0.66
C THR A 24 16.39 13.20 0.64
N GLY A 25 15.63 13.00 1.71
CA GLY A 25 15.78 13.72 2.98
C GLY A 25 16.67 13.01 4.01
N ALA A 26 17.09 13.74 5.05
CA ALA A 26 17.65 13.13 6.24
C ALA A 26 16.59 12.25 6.93
N PRO A 27 16.97 11.15 7.61
CA PRO A 27 16.02 10.32 8.35
C PRO A 27 15.24 11.19 9.33
N ALA A 28 13.94 11.32 9.09
CA ALA A 28 13.08 12.05 10.02
C ALA A 28 13.01 11.26 11.34
N THR A 29 12.94 11.99 12.45
CA THR A 29 12.91 11.43 13.80
C THR A 29 11.56 11.73 14.43
N GLY A 30 10.89 10.73 15.00
CA GLY A 30 9.55 10.88 15.56
C GLY A 30 8.72 9.60 15.44
N LEU A 31 7.61 9.51 16.17
CA LEU A 31 6.77 8.29 16.19
C LEU A 31 5.97 8.09 14.90
N VAL A 32 5.77 9.14 14.10
CA VAL A 32 4.91 9.13 12.90
C VAL A 32 5.65 9.52 11.61
N PHE A 33 6.98 9.59 11.64
CA PHE A 33 7.76 10.15 10.53
C PHE A 33 7.52 9.44 9.18
N LEU A 34 7.35 8.12 9.16
CA LEU A 34 7.05 7.37 7.92
C LEU A 34 5.73 7.81 7.27
N PHE A 35 4.74 8.23 8.07
CA PHE A 35 3.49 8.76 7.55
C PHE A 35 3.66 10.17 7.01
N GLU A 36 4.42 11.02 7.71
CA GLU A 36 4.73 12.37 7.25
C GLU A 36 5.51 12.35 5.94
N ASP A 37 6.50 11.45 5.81
CA ASP A 37 7.28 11.23 4.60
C ASP A 37 6.38 10.74 3.46
N LEU A 38 5.54 9.72 3.70
CA LEU A 38 4.59 9.22 2.72
C LEU A 38 3.64 10.33 2.23
N LEU A 39 3.05 11.07 3.16
CA LEU A 39 2.13 12.17 2.85
C LEU A 39 2.83 13.29 2.10
N THR A 40 4.10 13.56 2.40
CA THR A 40 4.90 14.57 1.68
C THR A 40 5.20 14.13 0.27
N ALA A 41 5.60 12.87 0.08
CA ALA A 41 5.85 12.30 -1.24
C ALA A 41 4.58 12.30 -2.11
N LEU A 42 3.43 11.88 -1.55
CA LEU A 42 2.14 11.87 -2.25
C LEU A 42 1.63 13.26 -2.66
N ARG A 43 2.10 14.33 -2.03
CA ARG A 43 1.80 15.71 -2.46
C ARG A 43 2.62 16.15 -3.66
N ALA A 44 3.83 15.63 -3.78
CA ALA A 44 4.68 15.92 -4.91
C ALA A 44 4.20 15.17 -6.17
N HIS A 45 3.88 13.88 -6.03
CA HIS A 45 3.40 13.04 -7.12
C HIS A 45 2.79 11.71 -6.61
N PRO A 46 2.01 11.01 -7.43
CA PRO A 46 1.66 9.61 -7.18
C PRO A 46 2.89 8.73 -6.95
N LEU A 47 2.72 7.71 -6.09
CA LEU A 47 3.75 6.69 -5.84
C LEU A 47 3.40 5.40 -6.57
N HIS A 48 4.41 4.75 -7.15
CA HIS A 48 4.23 3.59 -8.01
C HIS A 48 4.98 2.35 -7.52
N TRP A 49 4.35 1.19 -7.63
CA TRP A 49 5.01 -0.10 -7.44
C TRP A 49 4.67 -1.04 -8.60
N GLN A 50 5.68 -1.66 -9.18
CA GLN A 50 5.50 -2.69 -10.19
C GLN A 50 5.16 -4.02 -9.52
N MET A 51 4.03 -4.63 -9.88
CA MET A 51 3.63 -5.95 -9.39
C MET A 51 4.29 -7.02 -10.25
N MET A 52 5.18 -7.80 -9.66
CA MET A 52 5.82 -8.92 -10.32
C MET A 52 5.23 -10.23 -9.82
N VAL A 53 4.85 -11.10 -10.75
CA VAL A 53 4.41 -12.48 -10.48
C VAL A 53 5.53 -13.44 -10.90
N THR A 54 6.08 -14.16 -9.94
CA THR A 54 7.05 -15.23 -10.17
C THR A 54 6.31 -16.55 -10.33
N VAL A 55 6.53 -17.24 -11.45
CA VAL A 55 5.89 -18.52 -11.77
C VAL A 55 6.78 -19.66 -11.27
N ALA A 56 6.16 -20.63 -10.58
CA ALA A 56 6.86 -21.82 -10.11
C ALA A 56 7.24 -22.74 -11.26
N ASP A 57 8.40 -23.39 -11.14
CA ASP A 57 8.73 -24.59 -11.89
C ASP A 57 8.19 -25.84 -11.17
N PRO A 58 8.04 -26.99 -11.85
CA PRO A 58 7.44 -28.20 -11.26
C PRO A 58 8.17 -28.75 -10.02
N THR A 59 9.44 -28.41 -9.82
CA THR A 59 10.26 -28.87 -8.69
C THR A 59 10.25 -27.91 -7.50
N ASP A 60 9.61 -26.76 -7.62
CA ASP A 60 9.58 -25.76 -6.56
C ASP A 60 8.67 -26.19 -5.41
N GLN A 61 9.14 -26.01 -4.18
CA GLN A 61 8.35 -26.25 -2.98
C GLN A 61 7.32 -25.13 -2.79
N THR A 62 6.05 -25.49 -2.66
CA THR A 62 4.92 -24.57 -2.51
C THR A 62 4.33 -24.55 -1.09
N ALA A 63 4.60 -25.58 -0.29
CA ALA A 63 4.07 -25.72 1.07
C ALA A 63 4.90 -25.01 2.15
N ASP A 64 6.17 -24.69 1.89
CA ASP A 64 7.07 -24.06 2.85
C ASP A 64 7.51 -22.66 2.36
N PRO A 65 6.90 -21.58 2.90
CA PRO A 65 7.22 -20.21 2.48
C PRO A 65 8.59 -19.73 2.96
N SER A 66 9.28 -20.46 3.86
CA SER A 66 10.66 -20.13 4.28
C SER A 66 11.70 -20.48 3.21
N ARG A 67 11.33 -21.31 2.23
CA ARG A 67 12.21 -21.73 1.14
C ARG A 67 12.07 -20.74 -0.01
N ALA A 68 13.15 -20.01 -0.30
CA ALA A 68 13.22 -19.19 -1.50
C ALA A 68 13.19 -20.10 -2.74
N TRP A 69 12.48 -19.66 -3.78
CA TRP A 69 12.68 -20.23 -5.12
C TRP A 69 13.94 -19.62 -5.73
N PRO A 70 14.61 -20.32 -6.66
CA PRO A 70 15.73 -19.77 -7.41
C PRO A 70 15.39 -18.44 -8.10
N ASP A 71 16.39 -17.56 -8.23
CA ASP A 71 16.20 -16.22 -8.80
C ASP A 71 15.98 -16.22 -10.32
N ASP A 72 16.27 -17.33 -11.01
CA ASP A 72 16.11 -17.51 -12.45
C ASP A 72 14.67 -17.85 -12.88
N ARG A 73 13.74 -17.95 -11.90
CA ARG A 73 12.33 -18.22 -12.19
C ARG A 73 11.73 -17.14 -13.07
N ARG A 74 10.89 -17.58 -14.01
CA ARG A 74 10.15 -16.69 -14.90
C ARG A 74 9.34 -15.70 -14.06
N GLN A 75 9.56 -14.41 -14.33
CA GLN A 75 8.78 -13.32 -13.76
C GLN A 75 7.92 -12.68 -14.84
N VAL A 76 6.70 -12.33 -14.46
CA VAL A 76 5.70 -11.66 -15.31
C VAL A 76 5.36 -10.34 -14.64
N ASP A 77 5.47 -9.24 -15.39
CA ASP A 77 4.91 -7.96 -14.97
C ASP A 77 3.38 -8.03 -15.05
N ALA A 78 2.73 -7.89 -13.89
CA ALA A 78 1.28 -7.95 -13.75
C ALA A 78 0.62 -6.55 -13.70
N GLY A 79 1.42 -5.48 -13.78
CA GLY A 79 0.94 -4.10 -13.80
C GLY A 79 1.52 -3.23 -12.68
N VAL A 80 0.96 -2.04 -12.51
CA VAL A 80 1.44 -1.03 -11.57
C VAL A 80 0.37 -0.70 -10.53
N LEU A 81 0.74 -0.79 -9.26
CA LEU A 81 -0.01 -0.20 -8.16
C LEU A 81 0.34 1.29 -8.07
N THR A 82 -0.66 2.14 -8.21
CA THR A 82 -0.53 3.59 -8.05
C THR A 82 -1.23 4.03 -6.78
N ILE A 83 -0.51 4.68 -5.87
CA ILE A 83 -1.08 5.33 -4.69
C ILE A 83 -1.09 6.84 -4.96
N ASN A 84 -2.29 7.42 -5.01
CA ASN A 84 -2.49 8.84 -5.30
C ASN A 84 -2.75 9.69 -4.05
N ALA A 85 -3.22 9.07 -2.97
CA ALA A 85 -3.60 9.77 -1.76
C ALA A 85 -3.59 8.82 -0.56
N ALA A 86 -3.49 9.41 0.63
CA ALA A 86 -3.69 8.75 1.91
C ALA A 86 -4.59 9.62 2.78
N GLN A 87 -5.33 8.98 3.68
CA GLN A 87 -6.26 9.64 4.59
C GLN A 87 -6.08 9.08 6.00
N SER A 88 -6.48 9.86 7.00
CA SER A 88 -6.50 9.39 8.39
C SER A 88 -7.50 8.25 8.54
N GLU A 89 -7.19 7.36 9.46
CA GLU A 89 -8.12 6.33 9.89
C GLU A 89 -9.30 6.90 10.69
N ASP A 90 -9.09 8.02 11.39
CA ASP A 90 -10.14 8.68 12.17
C ASP A 90 -11.25 9.19 11.22
N GLY A 91 -12.45 8.62 11.35
CA GLY A 91 -13.58 8.92 10.47
C GLY A 91 -13.40 8.42 9.03
N GLY A 92 -12.31 7.71 8.73
CA GLY A 92 -11.99 7.17 7.42
C GLY A 92 -12.66 5.81 7.15
N PRO A 93 -12.75 5.39 5.88
CA PRO A 93 -13.39 4.14 5.47
C PRO A 93 -12.57 2.88 5.79
N CYS A 94 -11.32 3.00 6.26
CA CYS A 94 -10.42 1.86 6.43
C CYS A 94 -10.72 1.00 7.67
N THR A 95 -11.53 1.49 8.61
CA THR A 95 -11.86 0.77 9.85
C THR A 95 -12.69 -0.51 9.64
N GLY A 96 -13.45 -0.58 8.54
CA GLY A 96 -14.24 -1.76 8.16
C GLY A 96 -13.51 -2.75 7.25
N ILE A 97 -12.24 -2.51 6.91
CA ILE A 97 -11.50 -3.33 5.95
C ILE A 97 -10.65 -4.37 6.68
N THR A 98 -10.72 -5.63 6.26
CA THR A 98 -9.79 -6.68 6.68
C THR A 98 -9.07 -7.25 5.47
N PHE A 99 -7.74 -7.27 5.52
CA PHE A 99 -6.88 -7.87 4.49
C PHE A 99 -6.65 -9.36 4.80
N ASP A 100 -7.70 -10.17 4.63
CA ASP A 100 -7.61 -11.62 4.79
C ASP A 100 -6.92 -12.26 3.56
N PRO A 101 -5.84 -13.05 3.74
CA PRO A 101 -5.12 -13.67 2.63
C PRO A 101 -5.91 -14.73 1.84
N LEU A 102 -7.08 -15.17 2.33
CA LEU A 102 -7.95 -16.15 1.67
C LEU A 102 -9.23 -15.54 1.06
N ILE A 103 -9.41 -14.22 1.13
CA ILE A 103 -10.39 -13.53 0.28
C ILE A 103 -9.73 -13.28 -1.07
N LEU A 104 -9.94 -14.23 -2.00
CA LEU A 104 -9.27 -14.27 -3.29
C LEU A 104 -10.26 -14.02 -4.45
N PRO A 105 -9.85 -13.29 -5.50
CA PRO A 105 -10.67 -13.13 -6.69
C PRO A 105 -10.71 -14.42 -7.52
N PRO A 106 -11.66 -14.55 -8.47
CA PRO A 106 -11.68 -15.65 -9.42
C PRO A 106 -10.33 -15.84 -10.13
N GLY A 107 -9.92 -17.09 -10.30
CA GLY A 107 -8.63 -17.45 -10.91
C GLY A 107 -7.44 -17.42 -9.93
N ILE A 108 -7.64 -17.06 -8.66
CA ILE A 108 -6.62 -17.16 -7.61
C ILE A 108 -7.13 -18.09 -6.50
N ALA A 109 -6.28 -19.03 -6.09
CA ALA A 109 -6.53 -19.96 -5.00
C ALA A 109 -5.26 -20.05 -4.14
N ALA A 110 -5.43 -20.45 -2.87
CA ALA A 110 -4.32 -20.75 -1.98
C ALA A 110 -3.49 -21.93 -2.51
N SER A 111 -2.20 -21.94 -2.19
CA SER A 111 -1.35 -23.12 -2.35
C SER A 111 -1.62 -24.14 -1.23
N ASP A 112 -0.80 -25.18 -1.17
CA ASP A 112 -0.71 -26.15 -0.08
C ASP A 112 0.11 -25.63 1.14
N ASP A 113 0.45 -24.35 1.17
CA ASP A 113 1.03 -23.68 2.34
C ASP A 113 -0.03 -23.62 3.47
N PRO A 114 0.27 -24.14 4.68
CA PRO A 114 -0.66 -24.06 5.80
C PRO A 114 -0.80 -22.65 6.40
N ILE A 115 0.14 -21.74 6.15
CA ILE A 115 0.20 -20.42 6.77
C ILE A 115 -0.99 -19.51 6.36
N PRO A 116 -1.39 -19.38 5.09
CA PRO A 116 -2.56 -18.59 4.72
C PRO A 116 -3.84 -18.96 5.48
N SER A 117 -4.08 -20.25 5.70
CA SER A 117 -5.24 -20.73 6.49
C SER A 117 -5.15 -20.31 7.96
N ALA A 118 -4.00 -20.54 8.60
CA ALA A 118 -3.77 -20.09 9.97
C ALA A 118 -3.88 -18.56 10.12
N ARG A 119 -3.41 -17.81 9.13
CA ARG A 119 -3.55 -16.35 9.06
C ARG A 119 -5.01 -15.94 8.95
N SER A 120 -5.77 -16.48 8.01
CA SER A 120 -7.20 -16.15 7.87
C SER A 120 -7.96 -16.31 9.20
N ALA A 121 -7.77 -17.44 9.89
CA ALA A 121 -8.36 -17.67 11.21
C ALA A 121 -7.94 -16.61 12.25
N SER A 122 -6.66 -16.23 12.26
CA SER A 122 -6.11 -15.20 13.17
C SER A 122 -6.68 -13.81 12.87
N TYR A 123 -6.79 -13.45 11.59
CA TYR A 123 -7.33 -12.17 11.13
C TYR A 123 -8.83 -12.06 11.47
N ALA A 124 -9.60 -13.13 11.26
CA ALA A 124 -11.02 -13.20 11.61
C ALA A 124 -11.24 -13.02 13.12
N ARG A 125 -10.47 -13.73 13.96
CA ARG A 125 -10.56 -13.59 15.41
C ARG A 125 -10.18 -12.17 15.85
N SER A 126 -9.09 -11.61 15.32
CA SER A 126 -8.65 -10.26 15.65
C SER A 126 -9.68 -9.21 15.20
N PHE A 127 -10.31 -9.38 14.04
CA PHE A 127 -11.37 -8.48 13.55
C PHE A 127 -12.58 -8.49 14.48
N ALA A 128 -13.05 -9.67 14.89
CA ALA A 128 -14.17 -9.80 15.82
C ALA A 128 -13.90 -9.12 17.17
N LEU A 129 -12.68 -9.24 17.70
CA LEU A 129 -12.29 -8.59 18.96
C LEU A 129 -12.21 -7.06 18.81
N ARG A 130 -11.44 -6.56 17.82
CA ARG A 130 -11.18 -5.13 17.66
C ARG A 130 -12.42 -4.33 17.23
N SER A 131 -13.38 -4.99 16.56
CA SER A 131 -14.64 -4.35 16.15
C SER A 131 -15.52 -3.94 17.33
N GLY A 132 -15.30 -4.53 18.52
CA GLY A 132 -16.01 -4.18 19.75
C GLY A 132 -15.25 -3.22 20.67
N GLU A 133 -14.02 -2.83 20.31
CA GLU A 133 -13.19 -1.97 21.16
C GLU A 133 -13.49 -0.48 20.95
N ALA A 134 -13.41 0.29 22.04
CA ALA A 134 -13.41 1.74 21.95
C ALA A 134 -12.05 2.20 21.40
N LYS A 135 -12.07 2.88 20.26
CA LYS A 135 -10.84 3.29 19.57
C LYS A 135 -10.35 4.64 20.11
N PRO A 136 -9.09 4.74 20.61
CA PRO A 136 -8.49 6.04 20.89
C PRO A 136 -8.24 6.79 19.57
N PRO A 137 -7.98 8.12 19.61
CA PRO A 137 -7.56 8.86 18.42
C PRO A 137 -6.37 8.20 17.73
N SER A 138 -6.36 8.23 16.39
CA SER A 138 -5.25 7.67 15.61
C SER A 138 -3.96 8.46 15.82
N ALA A 139 -2.81 7.77 15.78
CA ALA A 139 -1.50 8.43 15.80
C ALA A 139 -1.32 9.39 14.62
N VAL A 140 -1.96 9.09 13.48
CA VAL A 140 -2.05 9.96 12.30
C VAL A 140 -3.46 10.53 12.22
N THR A 141 -3.64 11.71 12.79
CA THR A 141 -4.93 12.39 12.84
C THR A 141 -5.28 13.07 11.51
N PRO A 142 -6.55 13.46 11.29
CA PRO A 142 -6.93 14.25 10.13
C PRO A 142 -6.15 15.57 10.03
N ALA A 143 -5.78 16.16 11.17
CA ALA A 143 -4.96 17.37 11.21
C ALA A 143 -3.54 17.13 10.69
N ILE A 144 -2.92 15.99 10.99
CA ILE A 144 -1.61 15.62 10.43
C ILE A 144 -1.71 15.45 8.91
N VAL A 145 -2.75 14.75 8.43
CA VAL A 145 -2.99 14.59 6.99
C VAL A 145 -3.27 15.91 6.29
N ALA A 146 -4.00 16.83 6.92
CA ALA A 146 -4.31 18.16 6.41
C ALA A 146 -3.09 19.10 6.39
N ALA A 147 -2.31 19.13 7.47
CA ALA A 147 -1.07 19.91 7.57
C ALA A 147 -0.03 19.44 6.55
N ALA A 148 -0.03 18.13 6.29
CA ALA A 148 0.54 17.59 5.10
C ALA A 148 -0.10 18.25 3.85
N THR A 149 -1.35 17.94 3.52
CA THR A 149 -2.05 18.34 2.27
C THR A 149 -2.35 19.84 2.05
N GLY A 150 -1.83 20.75 2.87
CA GLY A 150 -1.94 22.21 2.71
C GLY A 150 -1.31 22.76 1.41
N PRO A 151 -1.65 23.99 1.02
CA PRO A 151 -1.39 24.49 -0.34
C PRO A 151 0.10 24.46 -0.69
N SER A 152 0.40 23.79 -1.80
CA SER A 152 1.63 23.97 -2.57
C SER A 152 1.87 25.48 -2.73
N GLY A 153 3.06 25.96 -2.37
CA GLY A 153 3.45 27.37 -2.49
C GLY A 153 3.55 27.90 -3.93
N ALA A 154 2.79 27.34 -4.88
CA ALA A 154 2.71 27.79 -6.27
C ALA A 154 1.76 28.98 -6.48
N ASP A 155 0.89 29.32 -5.51
CA ASP A 155 -0.08 30.42 -5.64
C ASP A 155 0.25 31.65 -4.76
N ALA A 156 1.54 31.87 -4.48
CA ALA A 156 2.02 33.08 -3.81
C ALA A 156 2.69 34.07 -4.78
N ASP A 157 2.07 34.33 -5.95
CA ASP A 157 2.36 35.55 -6.69
C ASP A 157 1.17 36.02 -7.51
N THR A 158 0.34 36.87 -6.92
CA THR A 158 -0.26 37.96 -7.69
C THR A 158 -0.27 39.18 -6.80
N GLY A 159 0.87 39.88 -6.77
CA GLY A 159 0.98 41.20 -6.19
C GLY A 159 -0.06 42.16 -6.78
N ALA A 160 -1.13 42.43 -6.04
CA ALA A 160 -2.03 43.53 -6.33
C ALA A 160 -1.32 44.85 -6.00
N THR A 161 -0.63 45.41 -6.99
CA THR A 161 -0.18 46.81 -6.95
C THR A 161 -1.41 47.70 -7.03
N THR A 162 -1.81 48.26 -5.89
CA THR A 162 -2.74 49.39 -5.81
C THR A 162 -2.07 50.63 -6.38
N ARG A 163 -2.36 50.98 -7.63
CA ARG A 163 -2.20 52.37 -8.11
C ARG A 163 -3.46 53.15 -7.75
N SER A 164 -3.30 54.05 -6.79
CA SER A 164 -4.27 55.12 -6.53
C SER A 164 -4.19 56.17 -7.67
N PRO A 165 -5.31 56.73 -8.16
CA PRO A 165 -5.28 57.81 -9.13
C PRO A 165 -5.23 59.17 -8.42
N ALA A 166 -4.51 60.12 -8.99
CA ALA A 166 -4.59 61.53 -8.63
C ALA A 166 -4.53 62.37 -9.93
N PRO A 167 -5.19 63.55 -9.95
CA PRO A 167 -5.78 64.17 -11.14
C PRO A 167 -4.80 64.78 -12.14
#